data_AF-A0A5M6IU25-F1
#
_entry.id   AF-A0A5M6IU25-F1
#
_cell.length_a   1.000
_cell.length_b   1.000
_cell.length_c   1.000
_cell.angle_alpha   90.00
_cell.angle_beta   90.00
_cell.angle_gamma   90.00
#
_symmetry.space_group_name_H-M   'P 1'
#
loop_
_entity.id
_entity.type
_entity.pdbx_description
1 polymer ?
#
loop_
_entity_poly.entity_id
_entity_poly.type
_entity_poly.pdbx_seq_one_letter_code
_entity_poly.pdbx_strand_id
1 'polypeptide(L)'
;MERYRDLFAKLSSEGLLGSAEAIRLARERMGLPIAHAMHQRFELAHGALSEFMRAQQDRQRLIEAAGHPLSATLKDHAASLVGAGGIPPEILRQAEVQTRLLATFGGAADRINELIGASAPVHAQAASMLATFKEARIHEAAMQAAEMAARIHLPDFLEQHRLGAPALADHLTIAGLSRSADASRWNDTGYLSAFSGAAAMAQALGHHDRIGANLCGAMDSLSVEGFAGPSGLRDYQGVLNAAGLVLPRWPQFRPVSHRERAARQRRRLAQHQPSQHVRKAMPLVHQHESYLRQAIDEVMEAEYGENWVEERLPLCGPAGRRLFGKWQNRGGHALDHADYPDYLAIMAHPEHFDAIFAIAFEDIPVLTDLMEKARRLRAASHHPGHEFTAADLRDLRVTWNAIKRGLCLLEGSHEVVFEP
;
A
#
# COMPACT_ATOMS: atom_id res chain seq x y z
N MET A 1 -7.01 1.46 -31.43
CA MET A 1 -5.85 0.60 -31.09
C MET A 1 -4.54 1.17 -31.61
N GLU A 2 -4.43 1.63 -32.86
CA GLU A 2 -3.21 2.33 -33.34
C GLU A 2 -2.88 3.60 -32.57
N ARG A 3 -3.87 4.49 -32.37
CA ARG A 3 -3.70 5.71 -31.55
C ARG A 3 -3.24 5.43 -30.09
N TYR A 4 -3.49 4.22 -29.57
CA TYR A 4 -3.03 3.77 -28.25
C TYR A 4 -1.56 3.37 -28.28
N ARG A 5 -1.15 2.65 -29.33
CA ARG A 5 0.23 2.18 -29.51
C ARG A 5 1.17 3.37 -29.71
N ASP A 6 0.75 4.38 -30.47
CA ASP A 6 1.54 5.59 -30.73
C ASP A 6 1.69 6.47 -29.49
N LEU A 7 0.62 6.68 -28.72
CA LEU A 7 0.67 7.48 -27.50
C LEU A 7 1.50 6.78 -26.41
N PHE A 8 1.33 5.46 -26.26
CA PHE A 8 2.10 4.69 -25.29
C PHE A 8 3.60 4.65 -25.66
N ALA A 9 3.93 4.43 -26.94
CA ALA A 9 5.31 4.47 -27.42
C ALA A 9 5.95 5.84 -27.18
N LYS A 10 5.23 6.93 -27.47
CA LYS A 10 5.70 8.30 -27.25
C LYS A 10 5.95 8.61 -25.76
N LEU A 11 4.98 8.29 -24.90
CA LEU A 11 5.12 8.51 -23.45
C LEU A 11 6.20 7.63 -22.82
N SER A 12 6.42 6.43 -23.38
CA SER A 12 7.50 5.53 -22.96
C SER A 12 8.88 6.06 -23.38
N SER A 13 9.02 6.53 -24.62
CA SER A 13 10.28 7.10 -25.11
C SER A 13 10.67 8.40 -24.40
N GLU A 14 9.67 9.16 -23.93
CA GLU A 14 9.88 10.42 -23.19
C GLU A 14 10.03 10.21 -21.67
N GLY A 15 9.92 8.96 -21.18
CA GLY A 15 9.99 8.65 -19.73
C GLY A 15 8.83 9.24 -18.91
N LEU A 16 7.74 9.64 -19.58
CA LEU A 16 6.59 10.32 -18.97
C LEU A 16 5.50 9.36 -18.50
N LEU A 17 5.65 8.04 -18.73
CA LEU A 17 4.70 7.03 -18.25
C LEU A 17 4.48 7.14 -16.73
N GLY A 18 3.24 7.42 -16.33
CA GLY A 18 2.85 7.60 -14.92
C GLY A 18 2.93 9.02 -14.36
N SER A 19 3.43 9.99 -15.14
CA SER A 19 3.46 11.41 -14.76
C SER A 19 2.07 12.06 -14.79
N ALA A 20 1.92 13.18 -14.07
CA ALA A 20 0.72 14.01 -14.15
C ALA A 20 0.45 14.52 -15.58
N GLU A 21 1.51 14.73 -16.36
CA GLU A 21 1.47 15.10 -17.78
C GLU A 21 0.86 13.99 -18.64
N ALA A 22 1.28 12.73 -18.43
CA ALA A 22 0.71 11.57 -19.14
C ALA A 22 -0.78 11.36 -18.81
N ILE A 23 -1.19 11.61 -17.56
CA ILE A 23 -2.59 11.52 -17.13
C ILE A 23 -3.42 12.65 -17.74
N ARG A 24 -2.86 13.87 -17.84
CA ARG A 24 -3.48 15.02 -18.51
C ARG A 24 -3.68 14.76 -20.00
N LEU A 25 -2.63 14.34 -20.70
CA LEU A 25 -2.68 14.00 -22.14
C LEU A 25 -3.64 12.84 -22.43
N ALA A 26 -3.69 11.83 -21.56
CA ALA A 26 -4.65 10.73 -21.69
C ALA A 26 -6.10 11.18 -21.46
N ARG A 27 -6.35 12.09 -20.50
CA ARG A 27 -7.67 12.69 -20.28
C ARG A 27 -8.12 13.53 -21.47
N GLU A 28 -7.25 14.39 -22.00
CA GLU A 28 -7.55 15.29 -23.12
C GLU A 28 -7.83 14.55 -24.43
N ARG A 29 -7.11 13.45 -24.70
CA ARG A 29 -7.24 12.73 -25.98
C ARG A 29 -8.21 11.54 -25.96
N MET A 30 -8.53 10.98 -24.79
CA MET A 30 -9.20 9.67 -24.72
C MET A 30 -10.38 9.60 -23.72
N GLY A 31 -10.65 10.67 -22.96
CA GLY A 31 -11.73 10.70 -21.99
C GLY A 31 -11.41 10.04 -20.64
N LEU A 32 -12.12 10.46 -19.59
CA LEU A 32 -11.89 10.11 -18.18
C LEU A 32 -11.85 8.60 -17.85
N PRO A 33 -12.74 7.75 -18.37
CA PRO A 33 -12.78 6.33 -17.99
C PRO A 33 -11.54 5.56 -18.45
N ILE A 34 -11.01 5.90 -19.62
CA ILE A 34 -9.84 5.22 -20.22
C ILE A 34 -8.55 5.68 -19.56
N ALA A 35 -8.42 6.97 -19.26
CA ALA A 35 -7.31 7.49 -18.46
C ALA A 35 -7.25 6.84 -17.06
N HIS A 36 -8.41 6.58 -16.44
CA HIS A 36 -8.50 5.89 -15.16
C HIS A 36 -8.07 4.42 -15.24
N ALA A 37 -8.48 3.68 -16.27
CA ALA A 37 -8.07 2.29 -16.48
C ALA A 37 -6.56 2.16 -16.79
N MET A 38 -5.98 3.11 -17.53
CA MET A 38 -4.54 3.16 -17.78
C MET A 38 -3.75 3.47 -16.51
N HIS A 39 -4.22 4.43 -15.71
CA HIS A 39 -3.60 4.74 -14.44
C HIS A 39 -3.66 3.55 -13.48
N GLN A 40 -4.81 2.86 -13.36
CA GLN A 40 -4.92 1.65 -12.55
C GLN A 40 -3.99 0.51 -13.02
N ARG A 41 -3.86 0.28 -14.33
CA ARG A 41 -2.93 -0.72 -14.87
C ARG A 41 -1.46 -0.34 -14.62
N PHE A 42 -1.14 0.95 -14.75
CA PHE A 42 0.19 1.47 -14.45
C PHE A 42 0.52 1.35 -12.96
N GLU A 43 -0.39 1.70 -12.06
CA GLU A 43 -0.21 1.53 -10.62
C GLU A 43 -0.09 0.06 -10.20
N LEU A 44 -0.84 -0.85 -10.84
CA LEU A 44 -0.71 -2.28 -10.60
C LEU A 44 0.65 -2.82 -11.07
N ALA A 45 1.12 -2.40 -12.25
CA ALA A 45 2.43 -2.79 -12.76
C ALA A 45 3.58 -2.19 -11.93
N HIS A 46 3.50 -0.91 -11.59
CA HIS A 46 4.49 -0.22 -10.78
C HIS A 46 4.51 -0.73 -9.33
N GLY A 47 3.34 -1.06 -8.77
CA GLY A 47 3.20 -1.67 -7.45
C GLY A 47 3.81 -3.07 -7.42
N ALA A 48 3.54 -3.92 -8.42
CA ALA A 48 4.14 -5.25 -8.53
C ALA A 48 5.67 -5.17 -8.68
N LEU A 49 6.15 -4.20 -9.46
CA LEU A 49 7.57 -3.96 -9.66
C LEU A 49 8.26 -3.41 -8.41
N SER A 50 7.61 -2.50 -7.67
CA SER A 50 8.14 -1.96 -6.41
C SER A 50 8.25 -3.05 -5.33
N GLU A 51 7.25 -3.93 -5.23
CA GLU A 51 7.29 -5.09 -4.34
C GLU A 51 8.36 -6.11 -4.77
N PHE A 52 8.55 -6.31 -6.07
CA PHE A 52 9.66 -7.12 -6.61
C PHE A 52 11.02 -6.56 -6.19
N MET A 53 11.24 -5.25 -6.38
CA MET A 53 12.49 -4.58 -5.98
C MET A 53 12.73 -4.67 -4.48
N ARG A 54 11.70 -4.42 -3.65
CA ARG A 54 11.79 -4.57 -2.20
C ARG A 54 12.16 -5.99 -1.78
N ALA A 55 11.58 -7.01 -2.42
CA ALA A 55 11.93 -8.40 -2.15
C ALA A 55 13.39 -8.73 -2.52
N GLN A 56 13.94 -8.14 -3.60
CA GLN A 56 15.36 -8.28 -3.93
C GLN A 56 16.26 -7.59 -2.89
N GLN A 57 15.89 -6.40 -2.44
CA GLN A 57 16.63 -5.66 -1.40
C GLN A 57 16.65 -6.40 -0.07
N ASP A 58 15.49 -6.89 0.39
CA ASP A 58 15.39 -7.63 1.65
C ASP A 58 16.18 -8.94 1.59
N ARG A 59 16.19 -9.62 0.43
CA ARG A 59 17.04 -10.79 0.22
C ARG A 59 18.52 -10.43 0.27
N GLN A 60 18.96 -9.38 -0.42
CA GLN A 60 20.35 -8.95 -0.42
C GLN A 60 20.83 -8.61 1.01
N ARG A 61 19.99 -7.91 1.80
CA ARG A 61 20.24 -7.65 3.22
C ARG A 61 20.38 -8.92 4.06
N LEU A 62 19.54 -9.94 3.80
CA LEU A 62 19.63 -11.23 4.49
C LEU A 62 20.90 -12.00 4.10
N ILE A 63 21.34 -11.92 2.84
CA ILE A 63 22.60 -12.52 2.37
C ILE A 63 23.80 -11.82 3.03
N GLU A 64 23.82 -10.50 3.07
CA GLU A 64 24.86 -9.71 3.73
C GLU A 64 24.91 -9.97 5.24
N ALA A 65 23.75 -10.07 5.90
CA ALA A 65 23.63 -10.37 7.32
C ALA A 65 24.04 -11.81 7.67
N ALA A 66 23.92 -12.76 6.74
CA ALA A 66 24.30 -14.17 6.95
C ALA A 66 25.82 -14.39 6.95
N GLY A 67 26.62 -13.45 6.43
CA GLY A 67 28.07 -13.32 6.68
C GLY A 67 29.00 -14.46 6.24
N HIS A 68 28.48 -15.60 5.77
CA HIS A 68 29.28 -16.78 5.45
C HIS A 68 29.05 -17.23 4.00
N PRO A 69 30.06 -17.12 3.11
CA PRO A 69 29.97 -17.72 1.80
C PRO A 69 29.94 -19.24 1.93
N LEU A 70 29.06 -19.89 1.17
CA LEU A 70 28.90 -21.35 1.16
C LEU A 70 30.24 -22.06 0.89
N SER A 71 31.07 -21.43 0.05
CA SER A 71 32.44 -21.84 -0.27
C SER A 71 33.40 -21.94 0.92
N ALA A 72 33.28 -21.07 1.94
CA ALA A 72 34.11 -21.16 3.15
C ALA A 72 33.71 -22.37 4.01
N THR A 73 32.39 -22.57 4.16
CA THR A 73 31.83 -23.70 4.92
C THR A 73 32.18 -25.04 4.28
N LEU A 74 32.14 -25.13 2.94
CA LEU A 74 32.48 -26.34 2.19
C LEU A 74 34.00 -26.62 2.18
N LYS A 75 34.87 -25.58 2.10
CA LYS A 75 36.32 -25.74 2.20
C LYS A 75 36.76 -26.26 3.56
N ASP A 76 36.20 -25.72 4.64
CA ASP A 76 36.52 -26.13 6.01
C ASP A 76 36.06 -27.57 6.28
N HIS A 77 34.90 -27.96 5.73
CA HIS A 77 34.41 -29.35 5.83
C HIS A 77 35.21 -30.34 4.98
N ALA A 78 35.59 -29.97 3.76
CA ALA A 78 36.42 -30.81 2.89
C ALA A 78 37.84 -31.00 3.45
N ALA A 79 38.45 -29.94 4.01
CA ALA A 79 39.76 -30.03 4.66
C ALA A 79 39.74 -30.93 5.91
N SER A 80 38.65 -30.90 6.69
CA SER A 80 38.42 -31.80 7.83
C SER A 80 38.30 -33.27 7.41
N LEU A 81 37.78 -33.56 6.21
CA LEU A 81 37.62 -34.93 5.69
C LEU A 81 38.90 -35.51 5.07
N VAL A 82 39.79 -34.65 4.55
CA VAL A 82 41.10 -35.07 3.99
C VAL A 82 42.15 -35.29 5.09
N GLY A 83 42.07 -34.56 6.21
CA GLY A 83 42.97 -34.70 7.35
C GLY A 83 42.76 -35.97 8.19
N ALA A 84 41.57 -36.58 8.13
CA ALA A 84 41.22 -37.78 8.88
C ALA A 84 41.44 -39.05 8.03
N GLY A 85 42.70 -39.39 7.72
CA GLY A 85 43.12 -40.70 7.20
C GLY A 85 42.30 -41.24 6.02
N GLY A 86 42.74 -40.96 4.79
CA GLY A 86 42.07 -41.34 3.54
C GLY A 86 41.42 -42.74 3.57
N ILE A 87 40.13 -42.77 3.24
CA ILE A 87 39.33 -44.00 3.22
C ILE A 87 39.83 -44.92 2.09
N PRO A 88 40.05 -46.22 2.35
CA PRO A 88 40.49 -47.16 1.33
C PRO A 88 39.54 -47.20 0.12
N PRO A 89 40.07 -47.19 -1.13
CA PRO A 89 39.26 -47.23 -2.37
C PRO A 89 38.28 -48.40 -2.45
N GLU A 90 38.53 -49.46 -1.69
CA GLU A 90 37.67 -50.64 -1.57
C GLU A 90 36.30 -50.33 -0.95
N ILE A 91 36.22 -49.40 0.00
CA ILE A 91 34.97 -49.03 0.68
C ILE A 91 34.07 -48.22 -0.26
N LEU A 92 34.66 -47.34 -1.07
CA LEU A 92 33.95 -46.58 -2.12
C LEU A 92 33.42 -47.51 -3.23
N ARG A 93 34.23 -48.49 -3.66
CA ARG A 93 33.77 -49.51 -4.64
C ARG A 93 32.67 -50.40 -4.08
N GLN A 94 32.75 -50.82 -2.81
CA GLN A 94 31.70 -51.62 -2.19
C GLN A 94 30.37 -50.87 -2.10
N ALA A 95 30.40 -49.57 -1.79
CA ALA A 95 29.19 -48.74 -1.74
C ALA A 95 28.53 -48.57 -3.12
N GLU A 96 29.31 -48.37 -4.19
CA GLU A 96 28.79 -48.30 -5.56
C GLU A 96 28.19 -49.63 -6.05
N VAL A 97 28.85 -50.75 -5.73
CA VAL A 97 28.38 -52.10 -6.09
C VAL A 97 27.10 -52.46 -5.33
N GLN A 98 27.00 -52.13 -4.04
CA GLN A 98 25.79 -52.37 -3.24
C GLN A 98 24.60 -51.52 -3.70
N THR A 99 24.84 -50.26 -4.09
CA THR A 99 23.77 -49.38 -4.61
C THR A 99 23.23 -49.90 -5.94
N ARG A 100 24.08 -50.49 -6.80
CA ARG A 100 23.65 -51.17 -8.04
C ARG A 100 22.92 -52.50 -7.80
N LEU A 101 23.35 -53.29 -6.81
CA LEU A 101 22.68 -54.54 -6.45
C LEU A 101 21.28 -54.30 -5.88
N LEU A 102 21.09 -53.26 -5.06
CA LEU A 102 19.79 -52.85 -4.53
C LEU A 102 18.80 -52.40 -5.62
N ALA A 103 19.29 -51.83 -6.71
CA ALA A 103 18.47 -51.47 -7.87
C ALA A 103 18.06 -52.68 -8.73
N THR A 104 18.74 -53.83 -8.58
CA THR A 104 18.58 -55.00 -9.47
C THR A 104 17.73 -56.12 -8.86
N PHE A 105 17.70 -56.27 -7.53
CA PHE A 105 16.96 -57.34 -6.84
C PHE A 105 15.81 -56.80 -6.00
N GLY A 106 14.69 -56.48 -6.65
CA GLY A 106 13.45 -55.98 -6.02
C GLY A 106 12.69 -56.98 -5.14
N GLY A 107 13.30 -58.06 -4.66
CA GLY A 107 12.65 -59.09 -3.84
C GLY A 107 13.51 -59.69 -2.72
N ALA A 108 14.75 -59.24 -2.54
CA ALA A 108 15.65 -59.71 -1.48
C ALA A 108 15.88 -58.65 -0.37
N ALA A 109 15.05 -57.60 -0.35
CA ALA A 109 15.22 -56.45 0.54
C ALA A 109 15.09 -56.82 2.03
N ASP A 110 14.26 -57.80 2.38
CA ASP A 110 13.97 -58.09 3.79
C ASP A 110 15.09 -58.86 4.51
N ARG A 111 15.79 -59.78 3.82
CA ARG A 111 16.97 -60.46 4.39
C ARG A 111 18.23 -59.60 4.37
N ILE A 112 18.31 -58.66 3.43
CA ILE A 112 19.40 -57.68 3.37
C ILE A 112 19.22 -56.62 4.45
N ASN A 113 17.98 -56.19 4.75
CA ASN A 113 17.69 -55.28 5.87
C ASN A 113 18.05 -55.87 7.24
N GLU A 114 17.90 -57.18 7.45
CA GLU A 114 18.36 -57.86 8.67
C GLU A 114 19.90 -57.86 8.82
N LEU A 115 20.65 -57.99 7.72
CA LEU A 115 22.12 -57.90 7.74
C LEU A 115 22.63 -56.45 7.80
N ILE A 116 21.85 -55.48 7.31
CA ILE A 116 22.16 -54.03 7.32
C ILE A 116 21.91 -53.38 8.69
N GLY A 117 21.12 -54.02 9.57
CA GLY A 117 20.88 -53.52 10.94
C GLY A 117 22.16 -53.26 11.74
N ALA A 118 23.28 -53.93 11.40
CA ALA A 118 24.59 -53.72 12.02
C ALA A 118 25.48 -52.68 11.30
N SER A 119 25.11 -52.18 10.11
CA SER A 119 25.91 -51.26 9.29
C SER A 119 25.17 -49.97 8.85
N ALA A 120 23.93 -49.77 9.29
CA ALA A 120 23.14 -48.54 9.08
C ALA A 120 23.88 -47.21 9.36
N PRO A 121 24.68 -47.06 10.45
CA PRO A 121 25.44 -45.82 10.66
C PRO A 121 26.55 -45.62 9.61
N VAL A 122 27.18 -46.69 9.12
CA VAL A 122 28.22 -46.63 8.09
C VAL A 122 27.63 -46.25 6.73
N HIS A 123 26.42 -46.75 6.40
CA HIS A 123 25.71 -46.38 5.17
C HIS A 123 25.21 -44.93 5.18
N ALA A 124 24.68 -44.45 6.31
CA ALA A 124 24.27 -43.06 6.46
C ALA A 124 25.47 -42.10 6.38
N GLN A 125 26.59 -42.49 6.98
CA GLN A 125 27.84 -41.73 6.92
C GLN A 125 28.43 -41.74 5.50
N ALA A 126 28.47 -42.89 4.82
CA ALA A 126 28.92 -42.99 3.43
C ALA A 126 28.02 -42.20 2.44
N ALA A 127 26.70 -42.21 2.64
CA ALA A 127 25.77 -41.43 1.82
C ALA A 127 25.93 -39.92 2.06
N SER A 128 26.11 -39.50 3.32
CA SER A 128 26.42 -38.10 3.66
C SER A 128 27.74 -37.65 3.04
N MET A 129 28.78 -38.48 3.13
CA MET A 129 30.08 -38.16 2.55
C MET A 129 30.01 -38.10 1.02
N LEU A 130 29.30 -39.03 0.38
CA LEU A 130 29.12 -39.04 -1.08
C LEU A 130 28.31 -37.83 -1.57
N ALA A 131 27.37 -37.31 -0.78
CA ALA A 131 26.71 -36.04 -1.04
C ALA A 131 27.68 -34.86 -0.95
N THR A 132 28.49 -34.78 0.13
CA THR A 132 29.51 -33.73 0.31
C THR A 132 30.58 -33.77 -0.79
N PHE A 133 31.05 -34.95 -1.20
CA PHE A 133 32.00 -35.11 -2.31
C PHE A 133 31.40 -34.67 -3.64
N LYS A 134 30.13 -34.98 -3.88
CA LYS A 134 29.42 -34.55 -5.08
C LYS A 134 29.25 -33.03 -5.11
N GLU A 135 28.89 -32.42 -3.98
CA GLU A 135 28.78 -30.97 -3.83
C GLU A 135 30.12 -30.26 -4.03
N ALA A 136 31.21 -30.77 -3.44
CA ALA A 136 32.56 -30.23 -3.61
C ALA A 136 33.02 -30.27 -5.07
N ARG A 137 32.78 -31.38 -5.78
CA ARG A 137 33.13 -31.53 -7.20
C ARG A 137 32.29 -30.63 -8.11
N ILE A 138 31.01 -30.44 -7.78
CA ILE A 138 30.13 -29.49 -8.48
C ILE A 138 30.60 -28.05 -8.24
N HIS A 139 31.00 -27.72 -7.02
CA HIS A 139 31.51 -26.40 -6.68
C HIS A 139 32.84 -26.08 -7.39
N GLU A 140 33.76 -27.03 -7.50
CA GLU A 140 35.00 -26.86 -8.25
C GLU A 140 34.74 -26.60 -9.74
N ALA A 141 33.83 -27.37 -10.35
CA ALA A 141 33.41 -27.14 -11.73
C ALA A 141 32.67 -25.80 -11.89
N ALA A 142 31.89 -25.38 -10.89
CA ALA A 142 31.21 -24.09 -10.86
C ALA A 142 32.20 -22.93 -10.76
N MET A 143 33.30 -23.11 -10.03
CA MET A 143 34.37 -22.14 -9.91
C MET A 143 35.09 -21.93 -11.24
N GLN A 144 35.44 -23.01 -11.93
CA GLN A 144 36.03 -22.94 -13.28
C GLN A 144 35.08 -22.25 -14.27
N ALA A 145 33.80 -22.60 -14.22
CA ALA A 145 32.77 -21.97 -15.04
C ALA A 145 32.58 -20.48 -14.72
N ALA A 146 32.64 -20.08 -13.44
CA ALA A 146 32.57 -18.68 -13.03
C ALA A 146 33.80 -17.87 -13.47
N GLU A 147 34.99 -18.46 -13.46
CA GLU A 147 36.21 -17.82 -14.01
C GLU A 147 36.12 -17.64 -15.53
N MET A 148 35.52 -18.59 -16.23
CA MET A 148 35.23 -18.45 -17.66
C MET A 148 34.21 -17.35 -17.92
N ALA A 149 33.11 -17.33 -17.15
CA ALA A 149 32.08 -16.30 -17.23
C ALA A 149 32.61 -14.90 -16.89
N ALA A 150 33.60 -14.79 -16.01
CA ALA A 150 34.26 -13.53 -15.67
C ALA A 150 34.96 -12.88 -16.87
N ARG A 151 35.31 -13.66 -17.91
CA ARG A 151 35.96 -13.16 -19.14
C ARG A 151 34.96 -12.76 -20.24
N ILE A 152 33.68 -13.11 -20.07
CA ILE A 152 32.63 -12.75 -21.02
C ILE A 152 32.19 -11.33 -20.70
N HIS A 153 32.20 -10.44 -21.69
CA HIS A 153 31.77 -9.06 -21.50
C HIS A 153 30.24 -8.98 -21.33
N LEU A 154 29.81 -8.20 -20.36
CA LEU A 154 28.41 -7.83 -20.13
C LEU A 154 28.19 -6.37 -20.58
N PRO A 155 26.94 -5.95 -20.82
CA PRO A 155 26.63 -4.53 -21.03
C PRO A 155 27.15 -3.66 -19.89
N ASP A 156 27.65 -2.47 -20.20
CA ASP A 156 28.35 -1.57 -19.26
C ASP A 156 27.64 -1.35 -17.92
N PHE A 157 26.31 -1.28 -17.95
CA PHE A 157 25.51 -1.14 -16.73
C PHE A 157 25.55 -2.39 -15.85
N LEU A 158 25.47 -3.58 -16.44
CA LEU A 158 25.54 -4.85 -15.72
C LEU A 158 26.96 -5.17 -15.25
N GLU A 159 27.99 -4.70 -15.96
CA GLU A 159 29.39 -4.84 -15.53
C GLU A 159 29.64 -4.25 -14.14
N GLN A 160 29.02 -3.10 -13.84
CA GLN A 160 29.14 -2.43 -12.54
C GLN A 160 28.54 -3.25 -11.39
N HIS A 161 27.66 -4.20 -11.72
CA HIS A 161 26.95 -5.05 -10.76
C HIS A 161 27.36 -6.53 -10.90
N ARG A 162 28.44 -6.82 -11.64
CA ARG A 162 28.93 -8.18 -11.84
C ARG A 162 29.33 -8.82 -10.51
N LEU A 163 28.89 -10.06 -10.29
CA LEU A 163 29.37 -10.86 -9.17
C LEU A 163 30.83 -11.29 -9.40
N GLY A 164 31.64 -11.20 -8.34
CA GLY A 164 32.96 -11.82 -8.33
C GLY A 164 32.86 -13.33 -8.55
N ALA A 165 33.90 -13.93 -9.12
CA ALA A 165 33.90 -15.35 -9.49
C ALA A 165 33.51 -16.30 -8.33
N PRO A 166 33.93 -16.08 -7.06
CA PRO A 166 33.50 -16.92 -5.94
C PRO A 166 31.98 -16.87 -5.68
N ALA A 167 31.38 -15.66 -5.72
CA ALA A 167 29.94 -15.50 -5.51
C ALA A 167 29.14 -16.07 -6.70
N LEU A 168 29.64 -15.91 -7.93
CA LEU A 168 29.03 -16.51 -9.11
C LEU A 168 29.11 -18.05 -9.08
N ALA A 169 30.21 -18.61 -8.57
CA ALA A 169 30.38 -20.04 -8.38
C ALA A 169 29.38 -20.62 -7.36
N ASP A 170 29.07 -19.89 -6.28
CA ASP A 170 28.03 -20.28 -5.33
C ASP A 170 26.65 -20.35 -6.02
N HIS A 171 26.32 -19.37 -6.86
CA HIS A 171 25.07 -19.35 -7.63
C HIS A 171 25.00 -20.48 -8.67
N LEU A 172 26.11 -20.76 -9.38
CA LEU A 172 26.21 -21.88 -10.31
C LEU A 172 26.11 -23.22 -9.58
N THR A 173 26.71 -23.35 -8.39
CA THR A 173 26.60 -24.56 -7.56
C THR A 173 25.14 -24.85 -7.21
N ILE A 174 24.37 -23.82 -6.80
CA ILE A 174 22.92 -23.93 -6.56
C ILE A 174 22.18 -24.36 -7.82
N ALA A 175 22.55 -23.81 -8.99
CA ALA A 175 21.97 -24.21 -10.27
C ALA A 175 22.23 -25.69 -10.56
N GLY A 176 23.48 -26.16 -10.44
CA GLY A 176 23.91 -27.53 -10.75
C GLY A 176 23.41 -28.58 -9.75
N LEU A 177 23.08 -28.19 -8.52
CA LEU A 177 22.40 -29.04 -7.54
C LEU A 177 20.89 -29.14 -7.80
N SER A 178 20.30 -28.18 -8.50
CA SER A 178 18.90 -28.24 -8.92
C SER A 178 18.73 -29.22 -10.08
N ARG A 179 17.65 -30.03 -10.06
CA ARG A 179 17.30 -30.97 -11.15
C ARG A 179 17.12 -30.31 -12.53
N SER A 180 17.07 -28.97 -12.56
CA SER A 180 16.74 -28.14 -13.73
C SER A 180 17.95 -27.64 -14.52
N ALA A 181 19.18 -27.67 -13.98
CA ALA A 181 20.37 -27.22 -14.70
C ALA A 181 21.44 -28.32 -14.68
N ASP A 182 21.65 -28.92 -15.84
CA ASP A 182 22.71 -29.89 -16.04
C ASP A 182 24.06 -29.14 -16.08
N ALA A 183 25.00 -29.55 -15.21
CA ALA A 183 26.35 -28.99 -15.14
C ALA A 183 27.11 -29.13 -16.48
N SER A 184 26.64 -30.02 -17.37
CA SER A 184 27.15 -30.13 -18.76
C SER A 184 27.06 -28.81 -19.56
N ARG A 185 26.15 -27.90 -19.19
CA ARG A 185 25.92 -26.61 -19.87
C ARG A 185 26.92 -25.52 -19.49
N TRP A 186 27.73 -25.73 -18.46
CA TRP A 186 28.70 -24.72 -18.04
C TRP A 186 29.85 -24.54 -19.04
N ASN A 187 29.99 -25.45 -20.00
CA ASN A 187 30.90 -25.29 -21.13
C ASN A 187 30.32 -24.42 -22.26
N ASP A 188 29.02 -24.09 -22.22
CA ASP A 188 28.37 -23.22 -23.20
C ASP A 188 28.56 -21.75 -22.81
N THR A 189 29.30 -21.02 -23.64
CA THR A 189 29.53 -19.58 -23.45
C THR A 189 28.25 -18.75 -23.51
N GLY A 190 27.25 -19.18 -24.27
CA GLY A 190 25.94 -18.53 -24.32
C GLY A 190 25.20 -18.65 -22.99
N TYR A 191 25.21 -19.86 -22.41
CA TYR A 191 24.64 -20.12 -21.09
C TYR A 191 25.35 -19.33 -19.99
N LEU A 192 26.68 -19.34 -19.96
CA LEU A 192 27.45 -18.59 -18.96
C LEU A 192 27.23 -17.08 -19.07
N SER A 193 27.13 -16.56 -20.30
CA SER A 193 26.82 -15.15 -20.55
C SER A 193 25.45 -14.77 -19.97
N ALA A 194 24.42 -15.57 -20.30
CA ALA A 194 23.06 -15.32 -19.83
C ALA A 194 22.93 -15.48 -18.30
N PHE A 195 23.58 -16.49 -17.72
CA PHE A 195 23.59 -16.72 -16.28
C PHE A 195 24.31 -15.58 -15.53
N SER A 196 25.48 -15.16 -16.01
CA SER A 196 26.24 -14.05 -15.45
C SER A 196 25.46 -12.73 -15.57
N GLY A 197 24.83 -12.48 -16.72
CA GLY A 197 23.97 -11.31 -16.93
C GLY A 197 22.75 -11.31 -16.00
N ALA A 198 22.09 -12.45 -15.80
CA ALA A 198 20.98 -12.56 -14.85
C ALA A 198 21.41 -12.35 -13.40
N ALA A 199 22.59 -12.82 -13.03
CA ALA A 199 23.14 -12.61 -11.68
C ALA A 199 23.54 -11.15 -11.44
N ALA A 200 24.16 -10.50 -12.43
CA ALA A 200 24.45 -9.08 -12.39
C ALA A 200 23.16 -8.23 -12.36
N MET A 201 22.12 -8.65 -13.08
CA MET A 201 20.81 -8.00 -13.03
C MET A 201 20.17 -8.13 -11.64
N ALA A 202 20.24 -9.30 -11.02
CA ALA A 202 19.76 -9.50 -9.65
C ALA A 202 20.47 -8.57 -8.65
N GLN A 203 21.78 -8.39 -8.80
CA GLN A 203 22.56 -7.42 -8.03
C GLN A 203 22.13 -5.98 -8.29
N ALA A 204 21.96 -5.59 -9.55
CA ALA A 204 21.48 -4.25 -9.90
C ALA A 204 20.11 -3.96 -9.26
N LEU A 205 19.17 -4.91 -9.34
CA LEU A 205 17.84 -4.76 -8.74
C LEU A 205 17.88 -4.68 -7.20
N GLY A 206 18.87 -5.29 -6.56
CA GLY A 206 19.10 -5.15 -5.12
C GLY A 206 19.67 -3.80 -4.69
N HIS A 207 20.34 -3.05 -5.59
CA HIS A 207 21.02 -1.79 -5.27
C HIS A 207 20.25 -0.54 -5.70
N HIS A 208 19.29 -0.66 -6.62
CA HIS A 208 18.55 0.50 -7.14
C HIS A 208 17.13 0.55 -6.57
N ASP A 209 16.69 1.74 -6.14
CA ASP A 209 15.31 1.95 -5.64
C ASP A 209 14.30 2.29 -6.75
N ARG A 210 14.79 2.57 -7.97
CA ARG A 210 13.99 3.06 -9.10
C ARG A 210 14.43 2.42 -10.41
N ILE A 211 13.47 2.24 -11.32
CA ILE A 211 13.75 1.76 -12.68
C ILE A 211 14.04 2.96 -13.58
N GLY A 212 15.30 3.11 -13.97
CA GLY A 212 15.76 4.11 -14.94
C GLY A 212 16.04 3.52 -16.31
N ALA A 213 16.34 4.39 -17.28
CA ALA A 213 16.62 4.00 -18.66
C ALA A 213 17.74 2.95 -18.80
N ASN A 214 18.78 3.03 -17.96
CA ASN A 214 19.88 2.07 -17.97
C ASN A 214 19.45 0.66 -17.53
N LEU A 215 18.56 0.57 -16.53
CA LEU A 215 18.02 -0.71 -16.08
C LEU A 215 17.09 -1.32 -17.13
N CYS A 216 16.26 -0.50 -17.79
CA CYS A 216 15.44 -0.94 -18.92
C CYS A 216 16.31 -1.46 -20.08
N GLY A 217 17.35 -0.72 -20.46
CA GLY A 217 18.28 -1.15 -21.52
C GLY A 217 19.02 -2.45 -21.16
N ALA A 218 19.39 -2.62 -19.89
CA ALA A 218 19.97 -3.86 -19.40
C ALA A 218 18.96 -5.03 -19.43
N MET A 219 17.67 -4.79 -19.15
CA MET A 219 16.62 -5.81 -19.27
C MET A 219 16.44 -6.27 -20.72
N ASP A 220 16.46 -5.33 -21.67
CA ASP A 220 16.33 -5.64 -23.10
C ASP A 220 17.54 -6.41 -23.64
N SER A 221 18.71 -6.27 -23.01
CA SER A 221 19.94 -6.98 -23.37
C SER A 221 20.00 -8.43 -22.85
N LEU A 222 19.13 -8.82 -21.92
CA LEU A 222 19.05 -10.20 -21.43
C LEU A 222 18.34 -11.07 -22.46
N SER A 223 19.12 -11.73 -23.31
CA SER A 223 18.58 -12.64 -24.32
C SER A 223 18.08 -13.96 -23.70
N VAL A 224 16.84 -14.33 -24.01
CA VAL A 224 16.26 -15.65 -23.69
C VAL A 224 16.99 -16.76 -24.45
N GLU A 225 17.61 -16.44 -25.60
CA GLU A 225 18.31 -17.40 -26.47
C GLU A 225 19.57 -17.97 -25.80
N GLY A 226 20.22 -17.20 -24.92
CA GLY A 226 21.38 -17.69 -24.15
C GLY A 226 21.01 -18.73 -23.09
N PHE A 227 19.73 -18.81 -22.71
CA PHE A 227 19.20 -19.90 -21.88
C PHE A 227 18.67 -21.05 -22.74
N ALA A 228 19.27 -21.36 -23.90
CA ALA A 228 18.85 -22.52 -24.69
C ALA A 228 18.97 -23.83 -23.89
N GLY A 229 17.96 -24.70 -24.01
CA GLY A 229 17.93 -26.05 -23.43
C GLY A 229 17.02 -26.36 -22.22
N PRO A 230 16.45 -25.43 -21.42
CA PRO A 230 15.47 -25.78 -20.39
C PRO A 230 14.22 -26.37 -21.06
N SER A 231 13.81 -27.56 -20.62
CA SER A 231 12.70 -28.34 -21.18
C SER A 231 11.32 -27.71 -20.95
N GLY A 232 11.23 -26.66 -20.13
CA GLY A 232 10.01 -25.88 -19.89
C GLY A 232 10.20 -24.73 -18.89
N LEU A 233 9.10 -24.00 -18.63
CA LEU A 233 9.07 -22.80 -17.77
C LEU A 233 9.63 -23.01 -16.35
N ARG A 234 9.47 -24.21 -15.79
CA ARG A 234 9.98 -24.56 -14.46
C ARG A 234 11.50 -24.58 -14.42
N ASP A 235 12.13 -25.07 -15.48
CA ASP A 235 13.59 -25.16 -15.57
C ASP A 235 14.20 -23.78 -15.77
N TYR A 236 13.58 -22.96 -16.61
CA TYR A 236 13.92 -21.55 -16.80
C TYR A 236 13.82 -20.76 -15.48
N GLN A 237 12.73 -20.94 -14.73
CA GLN A 237 12.55 -20.33 -13.41
C GLN A 237 13.60 -20.82 -12.41
N GLY A 238 13.95 -22.11 -12.44
CA GLY A 238 15.01 -22.66 -11.61
C GLY A 238 16.37 -22.00 -11.86
N VAL A 239 16.73 -21.80 -13.12
CA VAL A 239 17.98 -21.12 -13.51
C VAL A 239 17.99 -19.66 -13.07
N LEU A 240 16.91 -18.90 -13.31
CA LEU A 240 16.83 -17.50 -12.87
C LEU A 240 16.87 -17.36 -11.35
N ASN A 241 16.17 -18.24 -10.63
CA ASN A 241 16.20 -18.27 -9.16
C ASN A 241 17.62 -18.58 -8.63
N ALA A 242 18.35 -19.49 -9.28
CA ALA A 242 19.72 -19.83 -8.93
C ALA A 242 20.70 -18.69 -9.25
N ALA A 243 20.49 -17.95 -10.34
CA ALA A 243 21.21 -16.71 -10.63
C ALA A 243 20.89 -15.59 -9.62
N GLY A 244 19.87 -15.76 -8.77
CA GLY A 244 19.46 -14.76 -7.78
C GLY A 244 18.32 -13.86 -8.26
N LEU A 245 17.95 -13.94 -9.54
CA LEU A 245 16.80 -13.26 -10.13
C LEU A 245 15.50 -13.99 -9.77
N VAL A 246 15.20 -14.03 -8.48
CA VAL A 246 14.01 -14.73 -7.98
C VAL A 246 12.78 -13.99 -8.47
N LEU A 247 11.96 -14.65 -9.28
CA LEU A 247 10.59 -14.21 -9.52
C LEU A 247 9.81 -14.45 -8.21
N PRO A 248 9.49 -13.42 -7.40
CA PRO A 248 8.61 -13.62 -6.28
C PRO A 248 7.32 -14.21 -6.84
N ARG A 249 6.76 -15.18 -6.12
CA ARG A 249 5.38 -15.60 -6.42
C ARG A 249 4.57 -14.32 -6.40
N TRP A 250 3.95 -13.96 -7.54
CA TRP A 250 3.09 -12.79 -7.66
C TRP A 250 2.29 -12.65 -6.37
N PRO A 251 2.26 -11.46 -5.73
CA PRO A 251 1.45 -11.28 -4.53
C PRO A 251 0.05 -11.80 -4.86
N GLN A 252 -0.35 -12.87 -4.18
CA GLN A 252 -1.64 -13.48 -4.42
C GLN A 252 -2.66 -12.51 -3.82
N PHE A 253 -3.16 -11.60 -4.65
CA PHE A 253 -4.24 -10.72 -4.28
C PHE A 253 -5.49 -11.56 -4.13
N ARG A 254 -5.74 -12.05 -2.91
CA ARG A 254 -7.04 -12.60 -2.58
C ARG A 254 -8.06 -11.47 -2.71
N PRO A 255 -9.17 -11.67 -3.42
CA PRO A 255 -10.25 -10.69 -3.42
C PRO A 255 -10.68 -10.44 -1.98
N VAL A 256 -10.47 -9.20 -1.53
CA VAL A 256 -10.89 -8.76 -0.20
C VAL A 256 -12.41 -8.81 -0.19
N SER A 257 -12.95 -9.65 0.68
CA SER A 257 -14.40 -9.84 0.82
C SER A 257 -15.08 -8.52 1.16
N HIS A 258 -16.37 -8.40 0.84
CA HIS A 258 -17.15 -7.22 1.20
C HIS A 258 -17.07 -6.92 2.72
N ARG A 259 -17.07 -7.97 3.55
CA ARG A 259 -16.90 -7.87 5.02
C ARG A 259 -15.54 -7.29 5.41
N GLU A 260 -14.46 -7.73 4.78
CA GLU A 260 -13.12 -7.20 5.07
C GLU A 260 -12.94 -5.76 4.58
N ARG A 261 -13.54 -5.38 3.43
CA ARG A 261 -13.55 -3.98 2.99
C ARG A 261 -14.32 -3.10 3.97
N ALA A 262 -15.51 -3.54 4.39
CA ALA A 262 -16.31 -2.84 5.40
C ALA A 262 -15.56 -2.73 6.74
N ALA A 263 -14.86 -3.77 7.17
CA ALA A 263 -14.05 -3.74 8.39
C ALA A 263 -12.87 -2.77 8.29
N ARG A 264 -12.17 -2.75 7.15
CA ARG A 264 -11.08 -1.78 6.90
C ARG A 264 -11.59 -0.35 6.83
N GLN A 265 -12.72 -0.12 6.18
CA GLN A 265 -13.38 1.18 6.13
C GLN A 265 -13.83 1.63 7.52
N ARG A 266 -14.43 0.74 8.33
CA ARG A 266 -14.77 1.01 9.73
C ARG A 266 -13.54 1.36 10.57
N ARG A 267 -12.40 0.69 10.39
CA ARG A 267 -11.14 1.03 11.08
C ARG A 267 -10.62 2.41 10.69
N ARG A 268 -10.65 2.76 9.40
CA ARG A 268 -10.26 4.10 8.93
C ARG A 268 -11.21 5.18 9.47
N LEU A 269 -12.52 4.92 9.46
CA LEU A 269 -13.51 5.82 10.03
C LEU A 269 -13.35 5.97 11.55
N ALA A 270 -12.97 4.91 12.27
CA ALA A 270 -12.73 4.95 13.71
C ALA A 270 -11.52 5.82 14.09
N GLN A 271 -10.49 5.89 13.23
CA GLN A 271 -9.34 6.79 13.41
C GLN A 271 -9.70 8.27 13.27
N HIS A 272 -10.86 8.59 12.69
CA HIS A 272 -11.36 9.95 12.51
C HIS A 272 -12.73 10.14 13.16
N GLN A 273 -13.09 9.28 14.13
CA GLN A 273 -14.39 9.40 14.78
C GLN A 273 -14.42 10.64 15.66
N PRO A 274 -15.44 11.51 15.51
CA PRO A 274 -15.64 12.63 16.41
C PRO A 274 -15.82 12.14 17.86
N SER A 275 -15.43 12.97 18.82
CA SER A 275 -15.60 12.66 20.24
C SER A 275 -17.07 12.34 20.55
N GLN A 276 -17.33 11.57 21.61
CA GLN A 276 -18.71 11.26 22.00
C GLN A 276 -19.54 12.53 22.24
N HIS A 277 -18.90 13.60 22.70
CA HIS A 277 -19.54 14.90 22.95
C HIS A 277 -19.91 15.60 21.63
N VAL A 278 -19.02 15.60 20.63
CA VAL A 278 -19.33 16.12 19.28
C VAL A 278 -20.51 15.37 18.67
N ARG A 279 -20.54 14.04 18.78
CA ARG A 279 -21.64 13.21 18.27
C ARG A 279 -23.00 13.55 18.90
N LYS A 280 -23.01 13.97 20.18
CA LYS A 280 -24.23 14.43 20.86
C LYS A 280 -24.56 15.90 20.54
N ALA A 281 -23.57 16.73 20.27
CA ALA A 281 -23.74 18.15 19.99
C ALA A 281 -24.31 18.41 18.59
N MET A 282 -23.84 17.71 17.54
CA MET A 282 -24.24 18.00 16.16
C MET A 282 -25.76 17.90 15.93
N PRO A 283 -26.47 16.82 16.34
CA PRO A 283 -27.92 16.75 16.16
C PRO A 283 -28.66 17.84 16.94
N LEU A 284 -28.18 18.15 18.14
CA LEU A 284 -28.75 19.17 19.01
C LEU A 284 -28.64 20.57 18.38
N VAL A 285 -27.47 20.92 17.84
CA VAL A 285 -27.28 22.18 17.11
C VAL A 285 -28.22 22.27 15.91
N HIS A 286 -28.30 21.23 15.08
CA HIS A 286 -29.17 21.26 13.89
C HIS A 286 -30.65 21.41 14.27
N GLN A 287 -31.11 20.69 15.30
CA GLN A 287 -32.47 20.78 15.78
C GLN A 287 -32.80 22.20 16.27
N HIS A 288 -31.92 22.79 17.08
CA HIS A 288 -32.15 24.12 17.62
C HIS A 288 -32.00 25.22 16.56
N GLU A 289 -31.11 25.06 15.59
CA GLU A 289 -30.98 25.99 14.47
C GLU A 289 -32.25 25.97 13.61
N SER A 290 -32.81 24.78 13.35
CA SER A 290 -34.10 24.65 12.67
C SER A 290 -35.23 25.33 13.44
N TYR A 291 -35.30 25.12 14.76
CA TYR A 291 -36.29 25.76 15.61
C TYR A 291 -36.12 27.28 15.65
N LEU A 292 -34.89 27.78 15.74
CA LEU A 292 -34.59 29.22 15.73
C LEU A 292 -35.05 29.87 14.43
N ARG A 293 -34.81 29.23 13.27
CA ARG A 293 -35.29 29.75 11.97
C ARG A 293 -36.81 29.85 11.96
N GLN A 294 -37.48 28.77 12.34
CA GLN A 294 -38.93 28.71 12.35
C GLN A 294 -39.52 29.78 13.28
N ALA A 295 -39.04 29.85 14.51
CA ALA A 295 -39.52 30.82 15.49
C ALA A 295 -39.30 32.26 15.03
N ILE A 296 -38.14 32.59 14.43
CA ILE A 296 -37.89 33.93 13.87
C ILE A 296 -38.85 34.23 12.72
N ASP A 297 -39.07 33.29 11.80
CA ASP A 297 -39.97 33.50 10.66
C ASP A 297 -41.40 33.77 11.13
N GLU A 298 -41.91 32.92 12.03
CA GLU A 298 -43.28 33.01 12.54
C GLU A 298 -43.54 34.32 13.30
N VAL A 299 -42.62 34.74 14.18
CA VAL A 299 -42.82 35.98 14.96
C VAL A 299 -42.66 37.23 14.10
N MET A 300 -41.76 37.21 13.11
CA MET A 300 -41.57 38.33 12.18
C MET A 300 -42.75 38.45 11.21
N GLU A 301 -43.28 37.34 10.74
CA GLU A 301 -44.49 37.29 9.91
C GLU A 301 -45.72 37.75 10.70
N ALA A 302 -45.85 37.35 11.95
CA ALA A 302 -46.96 37.79 12.79
C ALA A 302 -46.99 39.31 13.03
N GLU A 303 -45.82 39.94 13.20
CA GLU A 303 -45.70 41.38 13.47
C GLU A 303 -45.69 42.23 12.18
N TYR A 304 -44.99 41.79 11.13
CA TYR A 304 -44.73 42.58 9.93
C TYR A 304 -45.38 42.03 8.64
N GLY A 305 -46.07 40.89 8.71
CA GLY A 305 -46.73 40.23 7.59
C GLY A 305 -45.81 39.32 6.76
N GLU A 306 -46.40 38.57 5.83
CA GLU A 306 -45.72 37.57 4.97
C GLU A 306 -44.54 38.14 4.17
N ASN A 307 -44.58 39.44 3.84
CA ASN A 307 -43.54 40.11 3.05
C ASN A 307 -42.40 40.69 3.91
N TRP A 308 -42.34 40.38 5.21
CA TRP A 308 -41.32 40.94 6.11
C TRP A 308 -39.90 40.70 5.60
N VAL A 309 -39.65 39.59 4.91
CA VAL A 309 -38.36 39.26 4.29
C VAL A 309 -37.91 40.35 3.32
N GLU A 310 -38.81 40.86 2.48
CA GLU A 310 -38.51 41.91 1.50
C GLU A 310 -38.39 43.28 2.15
N GLU A 311 -39.26 43.56 3.11
CA GLU A 311 -39.39 44.90 3.69
C GLU A 311 -38.39 45.16 4.83
N ARG A 312 -38.02 44.12 5.59
CA ARG A 312 -37.27 44.25 6.85
C ARG A 312 -35.83 43.77 6.78
N LEU A 313 -35.51 42.69 6.05
CA LEU A 313 -34.12 42.19 5.98
C LEU A 313 -33.12 43.23 5.46
N PRO A 314 -33.43 44.07 4.45
CA PRO A 314 -32.49 45.10 3.99
C PRO A 314 -32.13 46.15 5.04
N LEU A 315 -33.00 46.33 6.06
CA LEU A 315 -32.84 47.28 7.15
C LEU A 315 -31.92 46.75 8.26
N CYS A 316 -31.77 45.42 8.37
CA CYS A 316 -30.94 44.73 9.37
C CYS A 316 -29.41 44.83 9.10
N GLY A 317 -28.97 45.99 8.59
CA GLY A 317 -27.56 46.27 8.33
C GLY A 317 -26.92 45.40 7.23
N PRO A 318 -25.57 45.31 7.22
CA PRO A 318 -24.84 44.57 6.19
C PRO A 318 -25.14 43.07 6.16
N ALA A 319 -25.42 42.46 7.32
CA ALA A 319 -25.74 41.04 7.40
C ALA A 319 -27.11 40.74 6.77
N GLY A 320 -28.14 41.52 7.13
CA GLY A 320 -29.47 41.41 6.53
C GLY A 320 -29.47 41.63 5.02
N ARG A 321 -28.79 42.68 4.52
CA ARG A 321 -28.64 42.91 3.07
C ARG A 321 -27.95 41.76 2.34
N ARG A 322 -26.92 41.16 2.95
CA ARG A 322 -26.23 39.99 2.39
C ARG A 322 -27.16 38.78 2.35
N LEU A 323 -27.92 38.53 3.41
CA LEU A 323 -28.89 37.43 3.44
C LEU A 323 -29.98 37.62 2.38
N PHE A 324 -30.55 38.81 2.30
CA PHE A 324 -31.53 39.19 1.29
C PHE A 324 -31.00 38.95 -0.13
N GLY A 325 -29.78 39.41 -0.43
CA GLY A 325 -29.15 39.16 -1.72
C GLY A 325 -28.89 37.68 -2.02
N LYS A 326 -28.56 36.85 -1.01
CA LYS A 326 -28.44 35.39 -1.20
C LYS A 326 -29.79 34.77 -1.55
N TRP A 327 -30.85 35.17 -0.83
CA TRP A 327 -32.19 34.68 -1.05
C TRP A 327 -32.71 35.05 -2.44
N GLN A 328 -32.58 36.32 -2.86
CA GLN A 328 -32.97 36.76 -4.22
C GLN A 328 -32.27 35.95 -5.33
N ASN A 329 -31.01 35.57 -5.13
CA ASN A 329 -30.25 34.82 -6.12
C ASN A 329 -30.54 33.32 -6.13
N ARG A 330 -30.96 32.73 -5.00
CA ARG A 330 -31.08 31.26 -4.83
C ARG A 330 -32.51 30.76 -4.71
N GLY A 331 -33.47 31.63 -4.38
CA GLY A 331 -34.84 31.26 -4.06
C GLY A 331 -34.97 30.45 -2.76
N GLY A 332 -36.18 29.92 -2.51
CA GLY A 332 -36.52 29.18 -1.29
C GLY A 332 -36.90 30.10 -0.13
N HIS A 333 -36.84 29.60 1.11
CA HIS A 333 -37.04 30.43 2.30
C HIS A 333 -35.77 31.22 2.60
N ALA A 334 -35.91 32.49 3.01
CA ALA A 334 -34.76 33.35 3.26
C ALA A 334 -33.86 32.81 4.37
N LEU A 335 -34.46 32.29 5.44
CA LEU A 335 -33.74 31.77 6.60
C LEU A 335 -33.03 30.43 6.35
N ASP A 336 -33.29 29.74 5.23
CA ASP A 336 -32.49 28.56 4.84
C ASP A 336 -31.04 28.94 4.48
N HIS A 337 -30.80 30.20 4.11
CA HIS A 337 -29.49 30.72 3.73
C HIS A 337 -28.78 31.47 4.87
N ALA A 338 -29.43 31.57 6.03
CA ALA A 338 -28.97 32.30 7.19
C ALA A 338 -27.97 31.50 8.03
N ASP A 339 -27.06 32.21 8.69
CA ASP A 339 -26.20 31.70 9.76
C ASP A 339 -26.35 32.60 11.00
N TYR A 340 -25.70 32.26 12.11
CA TYR A 340 -25.81 32.97 13.39
C TYR A 340 -25.70 34.50 13.31
N PRO A 341 -24.74 35.08 12.55
CA PRO A 341 -24.66 36.53 12.40
C PRO A 341 -25.90 37.15 11.73
N ASP A 342 -26.59 36.39 10.88
CA ASP A 342 -27.80 36.84 10.21
C ASP A 342 -29.00 36.80 11.17
N TYR A 343 -29.16 35.73 11.96
CA TYR A 343 -30.19 35.67 13.01
C TYR A 343 -30.02 36.80 14.02
N LEU A 344 -28.80 37.01 14.50
CA LEU A 344 -28.50 38.09 15.43
C LEU A 344 -28.82 39.46 14.82
N ALA A 345 -28.49 39.69 13.55
CA ALA A 345 -28.81 40.95 12.89
C ALA A 345 -30.33 41.22 12.78
N ILE A 346 -31.14 40.17 12.62
CA ILE A 346 -32.60 40.26 12.61
C ILE A 346 -33.12 40.57 14.00
N MET A 347 -32.72 39.77 15.00
CA MET A 347 -33.26 39.85 16.36
C MET A 347 -32.77 41.08 17.13
N ALA A 348 -31.54 41.53 16.89
CA ALA A 348 -30.94 42.70 17.53
C ALA A 348 -31.17 44.02 16.79
N HIS A 349 -31.89 44.01 15.66
CA HIS A 349 -32.31 45.25 15.01
C HIS A 349 -33.22 46.02 15.99
N PRO A 350 -32.95 47.30 16.31
CA PRO A 350 -33.66 48.02 17.38
C PRO A 350 -35.18 47.96 17.26
N GLU A 351 -35.73 48.18 16.06
CA GLU A 351 -37.17 48.13 15.84
C GLU A 351 -37.76 46.73 16.02
N HIS A 352 -37.03 45.68 15.61
CA HIS A 352 -37.50 44.30 15.76
C HIS A 352 -37.38 43.84 17.20
N PHE A 353 -36.31 44.27 17.88
CA PHE A 353 -36.10 43.96 19.28
C PHE A 353 -37.21 44.57 20.12
N ASP A 354 -37.45 45.87 19.99
CA ASP A 354 -38.46 46.57 20.79
C ASP A 354 -39.88 46.05 20.52
N ALA A 355 -40.20 45.69 19.27
CA ALA A 355 -41.52 45.19 18.89
C ALA A 355 -41.76 43.73 19.32
N ILE A 356 -40.75 42.86 19.20
CA ILE A 356 -40.92 41.40 19.32
C ILE A 356 -40.03 40.84 20.42
N PHE A 357 -38.71 41.00 20.30
CA PHE A 357 -37.76 40.22 21.09
C PHE A 357 -37.57 40.72 22.53
N ALA A 358 -37.96 41.95 22.85
CA ALA A 358 -37.95 42.52 24.20
C ALA A 358 -38.91 41.79 25.16
N ILE A 359 -39.87 41.02 24.64
CA ILE A 359 -40.73 40.13 25.43
C ILE A 359 -39.90 38.96 26.02
N ALA A 360 -38.92 38.48 25.26
CA ALA A 360 -38.15 37.28 25.56
C ALA A 360 -36.77 37.57 26.17
N PHE A 361 -36.17 38.70 25.82
CA PHE A 361 -34.80 39.06 26.18
C PHE A 361 -34.77 40.46 26.81
N GLU A 362 -33.98 40.61 27.87
CA GLU A 362 -33.91 41.86 28.66
C GLU A 362 -33.45 43.06 27.83
N ASP A 363 -32.36 42.88 27.07
CA ASP A 363 -31.83 43.90 26.17
C ASP A 363 -31.03 43.26 25.00
N ILE A 364 -30.67 44.09 24.03
CA ILE A 364 -29.87 43.69 22.86
C ILE A 364 -28.50 43.11 23.27
N PRO A 365 -27.74 43.71 24.21
CA PRO A 365 -26.49 43.11 24.70
C PRO A 365 -26.64 41.68 25.23
N VAL A 366 -27.63 41.39 26.06
CA VAL A 366 -27.88 40.05 26.62
C VAL A 366 -28.19 39.05 25.51
N LEU A 367 -29.06 39.41 24.57
CA LEU A 367 -29.35 38.60 23.38
C LEU A 367 -28.07 38.33 22.56
N THR A 368 -27.26 39.37 22.35
CA THR A 368 -26.01 39.29 21.58
C THR A 368 -25.03 38.33 22.22
N ASP A 369 -24.80 38.43 23.53
CA ASP A 369 -23.89 37.55 24.27
C ASP A 369 -24.35 36.09 24.21
N LEU A 370 -25.67 35.85 24.32
CA LEU A 370 -26.27 34.53 24.25
C LEU A 370 -26.07 33.90 22.86
N MET A 371 -26.34 34.66 21.79
CA MET A 371 -26.19 34.22 20.40
C MET A 371 -24.73 34.00 20.00
N GLU A 372 -23.82 34.86 20.46
CA GLU A 372 -22.38 34.69 20.26
C GLU A 372 -21.83 33.47 21.00
N LYS A 373 -22.30 33.21 22.22
CA LYS A 373 -21.96 31.99 22.95
C LYS A 373 -22.43 30.75 22.20
N ALA A 374 -23.65 30.76 21.67
CA ALA A 374 -24.19 29.66 20.86
C ALA A 374 -23.37 29.45 19.58
N ARG A 375 -23.03 30.54 18.85
CA ARG A 375 -22.18 30.51 17.66
C ARG A 375 -20.82 29.88 17.93
N ARG A 376 -20.17 30.28 19.03
CA ARG A 376 -18.86 29.74 19.42
C ARG A 376 -18.93 28.24 19.72
N LEU A 377 -19.95 27.80 20.46
CA LEU A 377 -20.12 26.39 20.80
C LEU A 377 -20.47 25.53 19.57
N ARG A 378 -21.26 26.08 18.64
CA ARG A 378 -21.53 25.48 17.32
C ARG A 378 -20.25 25.31 16.49
N ALA A 379 -19.42 26.36 16.43
CA ALA A 379 -18.13 26.30 15.74
C ALA A 379 -17.20 25.24 16.36
N ALA A 380 -17.10 25.22 17.70
CA ALA A 380 -16.28 24.27 18.43
C ALA A 380 -16.73 22.81 18.21
N SER A 381 -18.03 22.55 18.03
CA SER A 381 -18.51 21.19 17.78
C SER A 381 -18.37 20.73 16.33
N HIS A 382 -18.27 21.63 15.35
CA HIS A 382 -18.28 21.30 13.92
C HIS A 382 -16.90 21.38 13.24
N HIS A 383 -15.93 22.10 13.82
CA HIS A 383 -14.61 22.25 13.22
C HIS A 383 -13.57 21.27 13.78
N PRO A 384 -12.86 20.51 12.92
CA PRO A 384 -11.82 19.57 13.33
C PRO A 384 -10.56 20.35 13.75
N GLY A 385 -10.52 20.76 15.01
CA GLY A 385 -9.40 21.52 15.57
C GLY A 385 -9.56 21.86 17.05
N HIS A 386 -10.78 21.82 17.58
CA HIS A 386 -11.05 22.01 18.99
C HIS A 386 -11.41 20.69 19.67
N GLU A 387 -10.82 20.45 20.84
CA GLU A 387 -11.24 19.36 21.72
C GLU A 387 -12.56 19.76 22.38
N PHE A 388 -13.68 19.31 21.80
CA PHE A 388 -15.01 19.57 22.35
C PHE A 388 -15.28 18.64 23.54
N THR A 389 -15.37 19.22 24.73
CA THR A 389 -15.40 18.53 26.02
C THR A 389 -16.84 18.31 26.53
N ALA A 390 -16.96 17.61 27.67
CA ALA A 390 -18.24 17.48 28.37
C ALA A 390 -18.77 18.83 28.90
N ALA A 391 -17.87 19.75 29.27
CA ALA A 391 -18.25 21.10 29.72
C ALA A 391 -18.86 21.91 28.58
N ASP A 392 -18.28 21.82 27.38
CA ASP A 392 -18.82 22.48 26.18
C ASP A 392 -20.21 21.96 25.81
N LEU A 393 -20.43 20.64 25.93
CA LEU A 393 -21.76 20.04 25.69
C LEU A 393 -22.80 20.53 26.70
N ARG A 394 -22.43 20.65 27.98
CA ARG A 394 -23.31 21.21 29.02
C ARG A 394 -23.63 22.67 28.70
N ASP A 395 -22.62 23.47 28.40
CA ASP A 395 -22.79 24.89 28.10
C ASP A 395 -23.64 25.10 26.85
N LEU A 396 -23.48 24.25 25.83
CA LEU A 396 -24.31 24.25 24.62
C LEU A 396 -25.79 24.00 24.96
N ARG A 397 -26.07 22.99 25.80
CA ARG A 397 -27.44 22.68 26.24
C ARG A 397 -28.06 23.83 27.04
N VAL A 398 -27.30 24.41 27.98
CA VAL A 398 -27.78 25.52 28.80
C VAL A 398 -28.07 26.75 27.94
N THR A 399 -27.15 27.09 27.04
CA THR A 399 -27.32 28.24 26.14
C THR A 399 -28.54 28.04 25.22
N TRP A 400 -28.68 26.86 24.61
CA TRP A 400 -29.83 26.61 23.74
C TRP A 400 -31.16 26.53 24.47
N ASN A 401 -31.19 25.97 25.68
CA ASN A 401 -32.39 25.98 26.51
C ASN A 401 -32.80 27.40 26.91
N ALA A 402 -31.84 28.28 27.17
CA ALA A 402 -32.12 29.69 27.44
C ALA A 402 -32.71 30.40 26.20
N ILE A 403 -32.09 30.22 25.02
CA ILE A 403 -32.61 30.76 23.74
C ILE A 403 -34.02 30.25 23.48
N LYS A 404 -34.20 28.92 23.50
CA LYS A 404 -35.49 28.27 23.24
C LYS A 404 -36.56 28.77 24.20
N ARG A 405 -36.25 28.88 25.49
CA ARG A 405 -37.20 29.38 26.49
C ARG A 405 -37.62 30.81 26.21
N GLY A 406 -36.70 31.67 25.77
CA GLY A 406 -37.03 33.02 25.31
C GLY A 406 -37.99 32.98 24.12
N LEU A 407 -37.66 32.21 23.08
CA LEU A 407 -38.49 32.11 21.86
C LEU A 407 -39.88 31.53 22.15
N CYS A 408 -40.01 30.53 23.03
CA CYS A 408 -41.32 29.99 23.40
C CYS A 408 -42.23 31.02 24.08
N LEU A 409 -41.69 32.11 24.67
CA LEU A 409 -42.51 33.20 25.21
C LEU A 409 -43.17 34.03 24.10
N LEU A 410 -42.62 34.01 22.89
CA LEU A 410 -43.12 34.78 21.75
C LEU A 410 -44.28 34.07 21.02
N GLU A 411 -44.32 32.73 21.07
CA GLU A 411 -45.28 31.91 20.31
C GLU A 411 -46.71 31.89 20.88
N GLY A 412 -46.96 32.50 22.05
CA GLY A 412 -48.30 32.77 22.60
C GLY A 412 -49.24 31.59 22.89
N SER A 413 -48.95 30.35 22.45
CA SER A 413 -50.00 29.31 22.34
C SER A 413 -49.57 27.84 22.51
N HIS A 414 -48.45 27.48 23.17
CA HIS A 414 -48.06 26.06 23.30
C HIS A 414 -47.74 25.60 24.73
N GLU A 415 -48.34 24.47 25.11
CA GLU A 415 -48.05 23.72 26.33
C GLU A 415 -46.63 23.16 26.24
N VAL A 416 -45.74 23.64 27.10
CA VAL A 416 -44.34 23.19 27.14
C VAL A 416 -44.30 21.77 27.71
N VAL A 417 -44.40 20.76 26.85
CA VAL A 417 -44.15 19.37 27.25
C VAL A 417 -42.65 19.17 27.31
N PHE A 418 -42.10 19.13 28.52
CA PHE A 418 -40.74 18.65 28.77
C PHE A 418 -40.78 17.11 28.79
N GLU A 419 -40.25 16.45 27.76
CA GLU A 419 -39.89 15.03 27.91
C GLU A 419 -38.71 14.89 28.90
N PRO A 420 -38.76 13.92 29.82
CA PRO A 420 -37.79 13.76 30.91
C PRO A 420 -36.36 13.42 30.47
#